data_AF-A0A7W0UYY4-F1
#
_entry.id   AF-A0A7W0UYY4-F1
#
_cell.length_a   1.000
_cell.length_b   1.000
_cell.length_c   1.000
_cell.angle_alpha   90.00
_cell.angle_beta   90.00
_cell.angle_gamma   90.00
#
_symmetry.space_group_name_H-M   'P 1'
#
loop_
_entity.id
_entity.type
_entity.pdbx_description
1 polymer ?
#
loop_
_entity_poly.entity_id
_entity_poly.type
_entity_poly.pdbx_seq_one_letter_code
_entity_poly.pdbx_strand_id
1 'polypeptide(L)'
;MSKYADFTQDMKKLGEMINDIEFAMLTTVDEDGSLRSRPMATQQDEFNGTLYYFTYGNSHKVMEVRQSNEVNVSYARPDKQQYVSLSGTASLSRDRAKMAELWNPALKAWFPKGLDEPDIALLQVDVKKAEYWDSPSSAVAHVVGLAKALVTGQAASGGEDKKLDLEAGVSKSVS
;
A
#
# COMPACT_ATOMS: atom_id res chain seq x y z
N MET A 1 -0.11 21.47 17.43
CA MET A 1 1.03 20.55 17.23
C MET A 1 1.77 20.98 15.97
N SER A 2 3.06 20.67 15.83
CA SER A 2 3.83 21.02 14.63
C SER A 2 3.38 20.15 13.45
N LYS A 3 3.29 20.74 12.24
CA LYS A 3 2.94 20.05 10.98
C LYS A 3 3.72 18.73 10.75
N TYR A 4 4.96 18.67 11.23
CA TYR A 4 5.83 17.49 11.12
C TYR A 4 5.49 16.37 12.11
N ALA A 5 4.94 16.70 13.28
CA ALA A 5 4.49 15.71 14.26
C ALA A 5 3.24 14.98 13.75
N ASP A 6 2.31 15.72 13.15
CA ASP A 6 1.09 15.17 12.57
C ASP A 6 1.42 14.26 11.37
N PHE A 7 2.36 14.66 10.50
CA PHE A 7 2.82 13.82 9.39
C PHE A 7 3.45 12.50 9.85
N THR A 8 4.32 12.55 10.88
CA THR A 8 4.95 11.34 11.44
C THR A 8 3.90 10.37 12.00
N GLN A 9 2.88 10.89 12.69
CA GLN A 9 1.78 10.07 13.22
C GLN A 9 0.94 9.47 12.09
N ASP A 10 0.59 10.25 11.06
CA ASP A 10 -0.17 9.78 9.90
C ASP A 10 0.59 8.71 9.11
N MET A 11 1.92 8.85 8.96
CA MET A 11 2.79 7.84 8.34
C MET A 11 2.86 6.54 9.14
N LYS A 12 2.94 6.65 10.48
CA LYS A 12 2.92 5.47 11.35
C LYS A 12 1.60 4.71 11.22
N LYS A 13 0.46 5.41 11.28
CA LYS A 13 -0.87 4.81 11.09
C LYS A 13 -1.00 4.14 9.73
N LEU A 14 -0.52 4.79 8.67
CA LEU A 14 -0.48 4.21 7.32
C LEU A 14 0.33 2.90 7.30
N GLY A 15 1.49 2.88 7.94
CA GLY A 15 2.31 1.67 8.08
C GLY A 15 1.60 0.54 8.82
N GLU A 16 0.92 0.85 9.92
CA GLU A 16 0.10 -0.12 10.67
C GLU A 16 -1.02 -0.71 9.78
N MET A 17 -1.72 0.13 9.00
CA MET A 17 -2.77 -0.33 8.09
C MET A 17 -2.22 -1.23 6.95
N ILE A 18 -1.05 -0.90 6.41
CA ILE A 18 -0.38 -1.70 5.38
C ILE A 18 0.01 -3.08 5.93
N ASN A 19 0.64 -3.11 7.11
CA ASN A 19 1.14 -4.35 7.71
C ASN A 19 0.02 -5.30 8.16
N ASP A 20 -1.16 -4.76 8.45
CA ASP A 20 -2.35 -5.53 8.83
C ASP A 20 -3.02 -6.26 7.64
N ILE A 21 -2.56 -6.03 6.40
CA ILE A 21 -3.15 -6.56 5.17
C ILE A 21 -2.09 -7.35 4.39
N GLU A 22 -2.27 -8.68 4.32
CA GLU A 22 -1.27 -9.61 3.77
C GLU A 22 -0.93 -9.36 2.29
N PHE A 23 -1.94 -9.04 1.47
CA PHE A 23 -1.78 -8.86 0.03
C PHE A 23 -2.22 -7.46 -0.39
N ALA A 24 -1.33 -6.78 -1.11
CA ALA A 24 -1.62 -5.58 -1.85
C ALA A 24 -2.04 -5.91 -3.28
N MET A 25 -2.83 -5.04 -3.91
CA MET A 25 -3.09 -5.08 -5.35
C MET A 25 -2.18 -4.06 -6.04
N LEU A 26 -1.16 -4.54 -6.75
CA LEU A 26 -0.24 -3.73 -7.55
C LEU A 26 -0.82 -3.52 -8.94
N THR A 27 -1.05 -2.26 -9.29
CA THR A 27 -1.52 -1.81 -10.61
C THR A 27 -0.38 -1.15 -11.38
N THR A 28 -0.14 -1.65 -12.59
CA THR A 28 0.85 -1.16 -13.56
C THR A 28 0.15 -0.87 -14.89
N VAL A 29 0.85 -0.17 -15.79
CA VAL A 29 0.39 0.16 -17.14
C VAL A 29 0.97 -0.87 -18.12
N ASP A 30 0.11 -1.56 -18.87
CA ASP A 30 0.51 -2.50 -19.93
C ASP A 30 0.92 -1.74 -21.22
N GLU A 31 1.51 -2.43 -22.19
CA GLU A 31 2.01 -1.86 -23.46
C GLU A 31 0.94 -1.11 -24.26
N ASP A 32 -0.32 -1.56 -24.17
CA ASP A 32 -1.48 -0.95 -24.84
C ASP A 32 -2.08 0.23 -24.05
N GLY A 33 -1.48 0.59 -22.90
CA GLY A 33 -1.96 1.63 -22.00
C GLY A 33 -3.06 1.16 -21.03
N SER A 34 -3.48 -0.10 -21.08
CA SER A 34 -4.45 -0.65 -20.13
C SER A 34 -3.85 -0.78 -18.72
N LEU A 35 -4.71 -0.67 -17.70
CA LEU A 35 -4.31 -0.87 -16.32
C LEU A 35 -4.50 -2.32 -15.92
N ARG A 36 -3.48 -2.90 -15.29
CA ARG A 36 -3.51 -4.30 -14.86
C ARG A 36 -3.13 -4.43 -13.40
N SER A 37 -4.03 -4.97 -12.60
CA SER A 37 -3.84 -5.18 -11.17
C SER A 37 -3.60 -6.64 -10.83
N ARG A 38 -2.73 -6.92 -9.85
CA ARG A 38 -2.40 -8.27 -9.39
C ARG A 38 -2.00 -8.30 -7.91
N PRO A 39 -2.31 -9.39 -7.18
CA PRO A 39 -1.93 -9.52 -5.79
C PRO A 39 -0.41 -9.65 -5.64
N MET A 40 0.14 -8.94 -4.65
CA MET A 40 1.55 -8.99 -4.27
C MET A 40 1.66 -8.99 -2.74
N ALA A 41 2.53 -9.84 -2.20
CA ALA A 41 2.79 -9.88 -0.76
C ALA A 41 3.86 -8.85 -0.39
N THR A 42 3.49 -7.83 0.38
CA THR A 42 4.41 -6.78 0.84
C THR A 42 5.42 -7.35 1.83
N GLN A 43 6.70 -7.04 1.66
CA GLN A 43 7.77 -7.51 2.54
C GLN A 43 8.43 -6.31 3.22
N GLN A 44 8.04 -6.04 4.46
CA GLN A 44 8.65 -5.00 5.30
C GLN A 44 8.17 -5.18 6.75
N ASP A 45 8.98 -4.71 7.70
CA ASP A 45 8.56 -4.60 9.11
C ASP A 45 7.92 -3.24 9.39
N GLU A 46 8.56 -2.15 8.95
CA GLU A 46 8.10 -0.78 9.13
C GLU A 46 8.00 -0.06 7.79
N PHE A 47 6.89 0.64 7.55
CA PHE A 47 6.74 1.45 6.36
C PHE A 47 7.49 2.78 6.50
N ASN A 48 8.44 3.01 5.60
CA ASN A 48 9.27 4.22 5.57
C ASN A 48 9.11 5.04 4.27
N GLY A 49 8.02 4.80 3.53
CA GLY A 49 7.81 5.41 2.20
C GLY A 49 8.18 4.49 1.03
N THR A 50 8.78 3.32 1.29
CA THR A 50 9.11 2.34 0.25
C THR A 50 8.40 1.02 0.53
N LEU A 51 7.86 0.41 -0.52
CA LEU A 51 7.31 -0.95 -0.47
C LEU A 51 8.21 -1.91 -1.24
N TYR A 52 8.35 -3.14 -0.74
CA TYR A 52 9.16 -4.17 -1.39
C TYR A 52 8.35 -5.43 -1.65
N TYR A 53 8.55 -6.01 -2.83
CA TYR A 53 7.94 -7.27 -3.24
C TYR A 53 8.97 -8.17 -3.89
N PHE A 54 9.06 -9.43 -3.49
CA PHE A 54 9.86 -10.40 -4.25
C PHE A 54 9.19 -10.70 -5.59
N THR A 55 10.00 -10.78 -6.65
CA THR A 55 9.56 -11.13 -7.99
C THR A 55 10.71 -11.75 -8.79
N TYR A 56 10.39 -12.34 -9.94
CA TYR A 56 11.38 -12.61 -10.97
C TYR A 56 11.59 -11.38 -11.85
N GLY A 57 12.84 -11.08 -12.19
CA GLY A 57 13.27 -9.94 -13.00
C GLY A 57 12.81 -9.97 -14.46
N ASN A 58 12.33 -11.12 -14.95
CA ASN A 58 11.73 -11.33 -16.27
C ASN A 58 10.20 -11.37 -16.25
N SER A 59 9.55 -11.17 -15.11
CA SER A 59 8.09 -11.23 -15.03
C SER A 59 7.42 -10.07 -15.77
N HIS A 60 6.18 -10.26 -16.25
CA HIS A 60 5.47 -9.27 -17.07
C HIS A 60 5.37 -7.90 -16.40
N LYS A 61 5.03 -7.85 -15.11
CA LYS A 61 4.98 -6.59 -14.34
C LYS A 61 6.31 -5.83 -14.32
N VAL A 62 7.44 -6.53 -14.39
CA VAL A 62 8.77 -5.89 -14.43
C VAL A 62 9.03 -5.31 -15.81
N MET A 63 8.54 -5.96 -16.87
CA MET A 63 8.60 -5.40 -18.23
C MET A 63 7.72 -4.16 -18.36
N GLU A 64 6.49 -4.22 -17.84
CA GLU A 64 5.56 -3.10 -17.75
C GLU A 64 6.20 -1.92 -16.98
N VAL A 65 6.78 -2.17 -15.80
CA VAL A 65 7.46 -1.15 -14.97
C VAL A 65 8.68 -0.52 -15.65
N ARG A 66 9.39 -1.25 -16.51
CA ARG A 66 10.52 -0.70 -17.29
C ARG A 66 10.06 0.28 -18.36
N GLN A 67 8.84 0.14 -18.87
CA GLN A 67 8.27 1.03 -19.88
C GLN A 67 7.59 2.24 -19.23
N SER A 68 6.80 1.99 -18.18
CA SER A 68 6.16 3.02 -17.37
C SER A 68 6.33 2.66 -15.91
N ASN A 69 7.13 3.44 -15.20
CA ASN A 69 7.40 3.18 -13.79
C ASN A 69 6.31 3.69 -12.85
N GLU A 70 5.33 4.47 -13.34
CA GLU A 70 4.22 4.95 -12.51
C GLU A 70 3.27 3.79 -12.17
N VAL A 71 3.05 3.58 -10.87
CA VAL A 71 2.24 2.50 -10.33
C VAL A 71 1.29 2.99 -9.25
N ASN A 72 0.24 2.21 -9.03
CA ASN A 72 -0.58 2.32 -7.83
C ASN A 72 -0.55 1.00 -7.05
N VAL A 73 -0.52 1.09 -5.73
CA VAL A 73 -0.67 -0.04 -4.83
C VAL A 73 -1.88 0.24 -3.93
N SER A 74 -2.81 -0.72 -3.88
CA SER A 74 -3.98 -0.61 -3.03
C SER A 74 -4.05 -1.76 -2.02
N TYR A 75 -4.55 -1.43 -0.83
CA TYR A 75 -4.85 -2.40 0.22
C TYR A 75 -6.30 -2.23 0.64
N ALA A 76 -6.98 -3.34 0.93
CA ALA A 76 -8.36 -3.34 1.37
C ALA A 76 -8.57 -4.35 2.49
N ARG A 77 -9.23 -3.90 3.55
CA ARG A 77 -9.69 -4.71 4.67
C ARG A 77 -11.16 -4.39 4.97
N PRO A 78 -12.10 -4.95 4.16
CA PRO A 78 -13.51 -4.58 4.24
C PRO A 78 -14.16 -4.88 5.60
N ASP A 79 -13.69 -5.92 6.31
CA ASP A 79 -14.16 -6.29 7.66
C ASP A 79 -13.91 -5.17 8.70
N LYS A 80 -12.84 -4.39 8.51
CA LYS A 80 -12.54 -3.22 9.35
C LYS A 80 -12.85 -1.88 8.68
N GLN A 81 -13.37 -1.88 7.45
CA GLN A 81 -13.57 -0.67 6.64
C GLN A 81 -12.31 0.18 6.50
N GLN A 82 -11.18 -0.50 6.29
CA GLN A 82 -9.88 0.12 6.09
C GLN A 82 -9.45 -0.04 4.64
N TYR A 83 -9.05 1.06 4.02
CA TYR A 83 -8.60 1.10 2.63
C TYR A 83 -7.39 2.01 2.50
N VAL A 84 -6.45 1.64 1.64
CA VAL A 84 -5.25 2.42 1.37
C VAL A 84 -5.01 2.45 -0.14
N SER A 85 -4.65 3.60 -0.67
CA SER A 85 -4.21 3.80 -2.06
C SER A 85 -2.89 4.56 -2.06
N LEU A 86 -1.89 4.03 -2.74
CA LEU A 86 -0.54 4.56 -2.79
C LEU A 86 -0.15 4.75 -4.25
N SER A 87 0.24 5.97 -4.63
CA SER A 87 0.79 6.24 -5.96
C SER A 87 2.28 6.52 -5.84
N GLY A 88 3.07 5.94 -6.74
CA GLY A 88 4.52 6.01 -6.66
C GLY A 88 5.19 5.49 -7.92
N THR A 89 6.50 5.34 -7.85
CA THR A 89 7.31 4.78 -8.94
C THR A 89 7.90 3.44 -8.57
N ALA A 90 7.78 2.46 -9.46
CA ALA A 90 8.35 1.15 -9.29
C ALA A 90 9.71 1.03 -9.98
N SER A 91 10.62 0.27 -9.38
CA SER A 91 11.92 -0.08 -9.96
C SER A 91 12.33 -1.49 -9.56
N LEU A 92 13.20 -2.11 -10.37
CA LEU A 92 13.74 -3.42 -10.06
C LEU A 92 15.08 -3.26 -9.33
N SER A 93 15.18 -3.78 -8.11
CA SER A 93 16.41 -3.83 -7.32
C SER A 93 16.92 -5.26 -7.19
N ARG A 94 18.24 -5.44 -7.31
CA ARG A 94 18.95 -6.71 -7.05
C ARG A 94 19.86 -6.61 -5.82
N ASP A 95 19.53 -5.72 -4.89
CA ASP A 95 20.25 -5.59 -3.63
C ASP A 95 20.14 -6.87 -2.80
N ARG A 96 21.25 -7.60 -2.70
CA ARG A 96 21.33 -8.86 -1.95
C ARG A 96 21.18 -8.66 -0.44
N ALA A 97 21.66 -7.54 0.09
CA ALA A 97 21.56 -7.25 1.53
C ALA A 97 20.10 -6.99 1.91
N LYS A 98 19.39 -6.16 1.13
CA LYS A 98 17.97 -5.90 1.37
C LYS A 98 17.11 -7.14 1.17
N MET A 99 17.40 -7.96 0.15
CA MET A 99 16.72 -9.25 -0.02
C MET A 99 16.94 -10.19 1.17
N ALA A 100 18.15 -10.26 1.72
CA ALA A 100 18.42 -11.08 2.89
C ALA A 100 17.69 -10.58 4.15
N GLU A 101 17.60 -9.26 4.33
CA GLU A 101 16.83 -8.63 5.42
C GLU A 101 15.34 -8.99 5.35
N LEU A 102 14.74 -8.90 4.17
CA LEU A 102 13.30 -9.10 3.96
C LEU A 102 12.89 -10.57 3.78
N TRP A 103 13.84 -11.49 3.73
CA TRP A 103 13.55 -12.89 3.44
C TRP A 103 12.90 -13.59 4.63
N ASN A 104 11.81 -14.32 4.37
CA ASN A 104 11.22 -15.24 5.32
C ASN A 104 11.01 -16.64 4.71
N PRO A 105 10.96 -17.72 5.53
CA PRO A 105 10.85 -19.09 5.01
C PRO A 105 9.58 -19.38 4.20
N ALA A 106 8.47 -18.66 4.42
CA ALA A 106 7.22 -18.89 3.69
C ALA A 106 7.36 -18.54 2.20
N LEU A 107 8.27 -17.63 1.84
CA LEU A 107 8.55 -17.25 0.45
C LEU A 107 9.07 -18.41 -0.41
N LYS A 108 9.57 -19.50 0.20
CA LYS A 108 9.99 -20.70 -0.52
C LYS A 108 8.86 -21.37 -1.30
N ALA A 109 7.60 -21.10 -0.96
CA ALA A 109 6.46 -21.58 -1.73
C ALA A 109 6.44 -21.02 -3.17
N TRP A 110 6.99 -19.81 -3.37
CA TRP A 110 7.08 -19.16 -4.69
C TRP A 110 8.51 -19.13 -5.25
N PHE A 111 9.53 -19.22 -4.39
CA PHE A 111 10.95 -19.18 -4.72
C PHE A 111 11.68 -20.39 -4.12
N PRO A 112 11.57 -21.59 -4.72
CA PRO A 112 12.01 -22.85 -4.10
C PRO A 112 13.50 -22.90 -3.76
N LYS A 113 14.37 -22.24 -4.54
CA LYS A 113 15.81 -22.14 -4.28
C LYS A 113 16.16 -20.98 -3.34
N GLY A 114 15.17 -20.27 -2.81
CA GLY A 114 15.37 -19.15 -1.93
C GLY A 114 16.05 -17.96 -2.61
N LEU A 115 17.00 -17.33 -1.92
CA LEU A 115 17.78 -16.22 -2.47
C LEU A 115 18.77 -16.66 -3.58
N ASP A 116 18.99 -17.96 -3.75
CA ASP A 116 19.83 -18.52 -4.83
C ASP A 116 19.07 -18.68 -6.16
N GLU A 117 17.78 -18.30 -6.20
CA GLU A 117 17.05 -18.17 -7.45
C GLU A 117 17.79 -17.21 -8.41
N PRO A 118 18.04 -17.60 -9.68
CA PRO A 118 18.96 -16.87 -10.56
C PRO A 118 18.44 -15.50 -11.00
N ASP A 119 17.12 -15.31 -11.04
CA ASP A 119 16.48 -14.05 -11.45
C ASP A 119 15.58 -13.46 -10.36
N ILE A 120 15.78 -13.86 -9.10
CA ILE A 120 15.08 -13.23 -7.98
C ILE A 120 15.53 -11.77 -7.82
N ALA A 121 14.56 -10.91 -7.57
CA ALA A 121 14.75 -9.49 -7.38
C ALA A 121 13.69 -8.93 -6.45
N LEU A 122 13.89 -7.69 -6.01
CA LEU A 122 12.87 -6.88 -5.38
C LEU A 122 12.28 -5.95 -6.42
N LEU A 123 10.96 -5.94 -6.54
CA LEU A 123 10.24 -4.81 -7.08
C LEU A 123 10.07 -3.81 -5.92
N GLN A 124 10.74 -2.68 -6.04
CA GLN A 124 10.66 -1.57 -5.09
C GLN A 124 9.63 -0.58 -5.60
N VAL A 125 8.76 -0.08 -4.72
CA VAL A 125 7.85 1.04 -5.02
C VAL A 125 8.15 2.18 -4.08
N ASP A 126 8.69 3.26 -4.62
CA ASP A 126 8.91 4.52 -3.92
C ASP A 126 7.58 5.31 -3.92
N VAL A 127 6.93 5.39 -2.76
CA VAL A 127 5.62 6.00 -2.61
C VAL A 127 5.77 7.53 -2.61
N LYS A 128 5.04 8.19 -3.51
CA LYS A 128 4.99 9.65 -3.61
C LYS A 128 3.80 10.23 -2.86
N LYS A 129 2.63 9.59 -3.02
CA LYS A 129 1.36 10.03 -2.42
C LYS A 129 0.63 8.83 -1.84
N ALA A 130 -0.02 9.06 -0.71
CA ALA A 130 -0.84 8.07 -0.05
C ALA A 130 -2.20 8.67 0.30
N GLU A 131 -3.24 7.85 0.23
CA GLU A 131 -4.55 8.14 0.76
C GLU A 131 -5.03 6.93 1.55
N TYR A 132 -5.56 7.16 2.74
CA TYR A 132 -6.15 6.10 3.54
C TYR A 132 -7.52 6.51 4.07
N TRP A 133 -8.37 5.50 4.19
CA TRP A 133 -9.69 5.58 4.80
C TRP A 133 -9.76 4.60 5.95
N ASP A 134 -10.13 5.10 7.13
CA ASP A 134 -10.29 4.29 8.34
C ASP A 134 -11.60 4.68 9.02
N SER A 135 -12.62 3.84 8.86
CA SER A 135 -13.94 4.08 9.45
C SER A 135 -14.18 3.15 10.65
N PRO A 136 -14.82 3.64 11.73
CA PRO A 136 -15.17 2.80 12.88
C PRO A 136 -15.98 1.58 12.44
N SER A 137 -15.37 0.41 12.55
CA SER A 137 -15.93 -0.86 12.10
C SER A 137 -17.04 -1.41 13.02
N SER A 138 -17.39 -0.72 14.12
CA SER A 138 -18.45 -1.23 14.98
C SER A 138 -19.79 -1.15 14.24
N ALA A 139 -20.42 -2.32 14.03
CA ALA A 139 -21.75 -2.42 13.44
C ALA A 139 -22.76 -1.50 14.15
N VAL A 140 -22.58 -1.28 15.46
CA VAL A 140 -23.37 -0.35 16.27
C VAL A 140 -23.19 1.10 15.82
N ALA A 141 -21.96 1.59 15.64
CA ALA A 141 -21.72 2.96 15.16
C ALA A 141 -22.30 3.16 13.75
N HIS A 142 -22.24 2.14 12.90
CA HIS A 142 -22.86 2.16 11.57
C HIS A 142 -24.38 2.29 11.63
N VAL A 143 -25.05 1.44 12.42
CA VAL A 143 -26.51 1.48 12.60
C VAL A 143 -26.95 2.82 13.21
N VAL A 144 -26.22 3.33 14.21
CA VAL A 144 -26.49 4.64 14.82
C VAL A 144 -26.29 5.77 13.81
N GLY A 145 -25.22 5.71 13.00
CA GLY A 145 -24.95 6.67 11.94
C GLY A 145 -26.04 6.71 10.88
N LEU A 146 -26.47 5.53 10.41
CA LEU A 146 -27.59 5.36 9.46
C LEU A 146 -28.91 5.91 10.02
N ALA A 147 -29.25 5.54 11.26
CA ALA A 147 -30.47 6.04 11.91
C ALA A 147 -30.43 7.56 12.06
N LYS A 148 -29.30 8.13 12.48
CA LYS A 148 -29.11 9.57 12.59
C LYS A 148 -29.25 10.26 11.24
N ALA A 149 -28.61 9.74 10.18
CA ALA A 149 -28.68 10.31 8.84
C ALA A 149 -30.11 10.31 8.26
N LEU A 150 -30.88 9.24 8.49
CA LEU A 150 -32.27 9.15 8.07
C LEU A 150 -33.16 10.17 8.81
N VAL A 151 -32.88 10.44 10.09
CA VAL A 151 -33.66 11.38 10.92
C VAL A 151 -33.26 12.83 10.66
N THR A 152 -31.97 13.12 10.49
CA THR A 152 -31.46 14.50 10.38
C THR A 152 -31.24 14.97 8.95
N GLY A 153 -31.22 14.07 7.97
CA GLY A 153 -30.87 14.37 6.58
C GLY A 153 -29.39 14.75 6.38
N GLN A 154 -28.55 14.65 7.42
CA GLN A 154 -27.12 14.94 7.35
C GLN A 154 -26.34 13.66 7.09
N ALA A 155 -25.30 13.75 6.25
CA ALA A 155 -24.41 12.62 5.98
C ALA A 155 -23.77 12.10 7.27
N ALA A 156 -23.64 10.78 7.40
CA ALA A 156 -22.96 10.17 8.52
C ALA A 156 -21.46 10.52 8.48
N SER A 157 -21.01 11.41 9.35
CA SER A 157 -19.59 11.72 9.55
C SER A 157 -19.03 10.82 10.65
N GLY A 158 -18.29 9.78 10.28
CA GLY A 158 -17.76 8.83 11.25
C GLY A 158 -16.36 8.30 10.97
N GLY A 159 -15.84 8.41 9.74
CA GLY A 159 -14.53 7.88 9.35
C GLY A 159 -13.46 8.96 9.23
N GLU A 160 -12.20 8.52 9.29
CA GLU A 160 -11.04 9.32 8.95
C GLU A 160 -10.65 9.09 7.48
N ASP A 161 -10.50 10.17 6.73
CA ASP A 161 -9.95 10.21 5.38
C ASP A 161 -8.76 11.17 5.35
N LYS A 162 -7.60 10.67 4.92
CA LYS A 162 -6.32 11.36 5.00
C LYS A 162 -5.50 11.18 3.73
N LYS A 163 -5.04 12.31 3.19
CA LYS A 163 -4.07 12.40 2.09
C LYS A 163 -2.70 12.77 2.61
N LEU A 164 -1.68 12.03 2.22
CA LEU A 164 -0.27 12.30 2.51
C LEU A 164 0.48 12.53 1.19
N ASP A 165 1.30 13.57 1.20
CA ASP A 165 2.31 13.85 0.18
C ASP A 165 3.67 13.59 0.82
N LEU A 166 4.29 12.47 0.45
CA LEU A 166 5.53 11.99 1.07
C LEU A 166 6.74 12.77 0.56
N GLU A 167 6.68 13.29 -0.67
CA GLU A 167 7.73 14.14 -1.24
C GLU A 167 7.76 15.50 -0.51
N ALA A 168 6.60 16.04 -0.15
CA ALA A 168 6.49 17.29 0.58
C ALA A 168 6.56 17.14 2.12
N GLY A 169 6.44 15.92 2.64
CA GLY A 169 6.34 15.66 4.08
C GLY A 169 5.09 16.29 4.72
N VAL A 170 3.94 16.22 4.03
CA VAL A 170 2.70 16.91 4.45
C VAL A 170 1.52 15.94 4.45
N SER A 171 0.64 16.06 5.44
CA SER A 171 -0.68 15.41 5.45
C SER A 171 -1.83 16.42 5.47
N LYS A 172 -3.01 16.01 4.96
CA LYS A 172 -4.26 16.77 4.94
C LYS A 172 -5.45 15.84 5.17
N SER A 173 -6.36 16.21 6.06
CA SER A 173 -7.67 15.54 6.17
C SER A 173 -8.56 15.92 5.00
N VAL A 174 -9.32 14.96 4.50
CA VAL A 174 -10.35 15.18 3.47
C VAL A 174 -11.69 15.31 4.19
N SER A 175 -12.38 16.44 3.94
CA SER A 175 -13.69 16.75 4.52
C SER A 175 -14.83 16.18 3.70
#